data_AF-A0A941R0R7-F1
#
_entry.id   AF-A0A941R0R7-F1
#
_cell.length_a   1.000
_cell.length_b   1.000
_cell.length_c   1.000
_cell.angle_alpha   90.00
_cell.angle_beta   90.00
_cell.angle_gamma   90.00
#
_symmetry.space_group_name_H-M   'P 1'
#
loop_
_entity.id
_entity.type
_entity.pdbx_description
1 polymer ?
#
loop_
_entity_poly.entity_id
_entity_poly.type
_entity_poly.pdbx_seq_one_letter_code
_entity_poly.pdbx_strand_id
1 'polypeptide(L)'
;MKINNNSFELNEKLSVTIDSSDNDGLVFIPNNVELIVEIENYFGKITINKIEISPIESEFQISKNSIESHIPNLDIKLLDRYIYKILSDKAGLAYSPYIYFPNYDFTVFEKGRRPSSLDWSMFASLYVFSCNVLPQSIKVELSLAKFLRISEENFKRFMKKIPQELFRKSGHIDSRGGDISLDAENLIKQYLGEDQSAFENNPFLKFYSEVDFA
;
A
#
# COMPACT_ATOMS: atom_id res chain seq x y z
N MET A 1 -11.12 15.49 -4.61
CA MET A 1 -9.92 15.55 -3.78
C MET A 1 -8.98 16.46 -4.51
N LYS A 2 -8.49 17.51 -3.85
CA LYS A 2 -7.53 18.43 -4.46
C LYS A 2 -6.13 18.02 -4.05
N ILE A 3 -5.24 17.91 -5.02
CA ILE A 3 -3.84 17.55 -4.83
C ILE A 3 -3.00 18.72 -5.30
N ASN A 4 -1.98 19.09 -4.54
CA ASN A 4 -1.11 20.22 -4.84
C ASN A 4 -0.01 19.92 -5.88
N ASN A 5 0.11 18.68 -6.36
CA ASN A 5 1.13 18.28 -7.33
C ASN A 5 0.64 17.25 -8.35
N ASN A 6 1.41 17.11 -9.44
CA ASN A 6 1.14 16.21 -10.57
C ASN A 6 1.98 14.93 -10.57
N SER A 7 2.82 14.72 -9.55
CA SER A 7 3.64 13.52 -9.36
C SER A 7 3.50 12.99 -7.93
N PHE A 8 3.89 11.72 -7.72
CA PHE A 8 4.03 11.14 -6.39
C PHE A 8 5.19 10.13 -6.36
N GLU A 9 6.39 10.67 -6.55
CA GLU A 9 7.66 9.93 -6.59
C GLU A 9 8.12 9.48 -5.20
N LEU A 10 9.21 8.71 -5.14
CA LEU A 10 9.74 8.19 -3.88
C LEU A 10 10.15 9.33 -2.94
N ASN A 11 9.71 9.25 -1.68
CA ASN A 11 9.88 10.23 -0.61
C ASN A 11 9.25 11.61 -0.91
N GLU A 12 8.40 11.71 -1.94
CA GLU A 12 7.65 12.92 -2.22
C GLU A 12 6.53 13.09 -1.20
N LYS A 13 6.34 14.33 -0.74
CA LYS A 13 5.25 14.71 0.17
C LYS A 13 4.18 15.50 -0.57
N LEU A 14 2.93 15.08 -0.44
CA LEU A 14 1.77 15.78 -1.01
C LEU A 14 0.87 16.29 0.10
N SER A 15 0.31 17.48 -0.12
CA SER A 15 -0.78 17.99 0.69
C SER A 15 -2.08 17.78 -0.07
N VAL A 16 -3.01 17.07 0.56
CA VAL A 16 -4.27 16.67 -0.03
C VAL A 16 -5.40 17.31 0.76
N THR A 17 -6.28 18.02 0.07
CA THR A 17 -7.49 18.60 0.68
C THR A 17 -8.71 17.77 0.27
N ILE A 18 -9.48 17.35 1.27
CA ILE A 18 -10.71 16.56 1.14
C ILE A 18 -11.84 17.33 1.83
N ASP A 19 -12.93 17.57 1.10
CA ASP A 19 -14.10 18.30 1.61
C ASP A 19 -15.38 17.48 1.38
N SER A 20 -16.55 18.05 1.65
CA SER A 20 -17.81 17.31 1.49
C SER A 20 -18.16 16.91 0.05
N SER A 21 -17.54 17.53 -0.96
CA SER A 21 -17.70 17.13 -2.37
C SER A 21 -17.01 15.79 -2.68
N ASP A 22 -16.13 15.35 -1.77
CA ASP A 22 -15.35 14.12 -1.89
C ASP A 22 -15.96 12.91 -1.20
N ASN A 23 -17.09 13.11 -0.52
CA ASN A 23 -17.80 12.06 0.18
C ASN A 23 -18.11 10.89 -0.75
N ASP A 24 -17.62 9.72 -0.37
CA ASP A 24 -17.94 8.47 -1.02
C ASP A 24 -18.15 7.39 0.06
N GLY A 25 -18.52 6.17 -0.34
CA GLY A 25 -18.75 5.10 0.64
C GLY A 25 -17.53 4.72 1.51
N LEU A 26 -16.37 5.38 1.36
CA LEU A 26 -15.15 5.20 2.16
C LEU A 26 -14.94 6.33 3.17
N VAL A 27 -15.35 7.56 2.85
CA VAL A 27 -15.16 8.74 3.72
C VAL A 27 -16.40 9.64 3.72
N PHE A 28 -16.67 10.26 4.88
CA PHE A 28 -17.69 11.27 5.03
C PHE A 28 -17.14 12.48 5.78
N ILE A 29 -17.16 13.63 5.12
CA ILE A 29 -16.74 14.95 5.56
C ILE A 29 -17.97 15.87 5.62
N PRO A 30 -18.27 16.51 6.77
CA PRO A 30 -19.33 17.50 6.88
C PRO A 30 -19.11 18.75 6.00
N ASN A 31 -20.19 19.42 5.58
CA ASN A 31 -20.14 20.56 4.64
C ASN A 31 -19.35 21.79 5.12
N ASN A 32 -19.12 21.93 6.42
CA ASN A 32 -18.47 23.08 7.04
C ASN A 32 -17.02 22.81 7.47
N VAL A 33 -16.49 21.65 7.08
CA VAL A 33 -15.16 21.17 7.47
C VAL A 33 -14.42 20.73 6.22
N GLU A 34 -13.12 20.99 6.19
CA GLU A 34 -12.17 20.39 5.27
C GLU A 34 -11.11 19.62 6.04
N LEU A 35 -10.60 18.56 5.41
CA LEU A 35 -9.52 17.73 5.90
C LEU A 35 -8.28 18.00 5.06
N ILE A 36 -7.20 18.42 5.72
CA ILE A 36 -5.89 18.60 5.10
C ILE A 36 -5.01 17.44 5.55
N VAL A 37 -4.57 16.64 4.60
CA VAL A 37 -3.78 15.42 4.85
C VAL A 37 -2.42 15.57 4.18
N GLU A 38 -1.35 15.45 4.96
CA GLU A 38 -0.01 15.33 4.40
C GLU A 38 0.34 13.85 4.25
N ILE A 39 0.59 13.43 3.01
CA ILE A 39 0.98 12.08 2.67
C ILE A 39 2.38 12.02 2.10
N GLU A 40 3.04 10.89 2.25
CA GLU A 40 4.36 10.62 1.70
C GLU A 40 4.36 9.25 1.02
N ASN A 41 5.11 9.14 -0.07
CA ASN A 41 5.36 7.86 -0.71
C ASN A 41 6.66 7.27 -0.19
N TYR A 42 6.54 6.38 0.78
CA TYR A 42 7.68 5.67 1.35
C TYR A 42 7.74 4.27 0.72
N PHE A 43 8.64 4.07 -0.25
CA PHE A 43 8.84 2.79 -0.96
C PHE A 43 7.54 2.14 -1.50
N GLY A 44 6.62 2.93 -2.03
CA GLY A 44 5.33 2.46 -2.53
C GLY A 44 4.23 2.40 -1.47
N LYS A 45 4.55 2.56 -0.18
CA LYS A 45 3.54 2.73 0.87
C LYS A 45 3.15 4.21 0.96
N ILE A 46 1.85 4.47 0.93
CA ILE A 46 1.31 5.79 1.24
C ILE A 46 1.29 5.94 2.76
N THR A 47 2.16 6.77 3.31
CA THR A 47 2.18 7.10 4.74
C THR A 47 1.45 8.41 4.98
N ILE A 48 0.46 8.40 5.88
CA ILE A 48 -0.22 9.63 6.32
C ILE A 48 0.60 10.20 7.47
N ASN A 49 1.29 11.31 7.21
CA ASN A 49 2.20 11.94 8.17
C ASN A 49 1.45 12.91 9.10
N LYS A 50 0.43 13.59 8.58
CA LYS A 50 -0.35 14.58 9.34
C LYS A 50 -1.79 14.60 8.83
N ILE A 51 -2.73 14.79 9.76
CA ILE A 51 -4.13 15.05 9.48
C ILE A 51 -4.50 16.32 10.25
N GLU A 52 -5.03 17.31 9.54
CA GLU A 52 -5.52 18.56 10.09
C GLU A 52 -6.98 18.76 9.66
N ILE A 53 -7.81 19.17 10.60
CA ILE A 53 -9.25 19.40 10.39
C ILE A 53 -9.47 20.90 10.54
N SER A 54 -9.89 21.55 9.46
CA SER A 54 -10.09 22.99 9.42
C SER A 54 -11.54 23.33 9.09
N PRO A 55 -12.13 24.35 9.72
CA PRO A 55 -13.43 24.85 9.31
C PRO A 55 -13.34 25.66 8.01
N ILE A 56 -14.38 25.61 7.19
CA ILE A 56 -14.47 26.45 5.99
C ILE A 56 -15.00 27.83 6.42
N GLU A 57 -14.20 28.89 6.23
CA GLU A 57 -14.40 30.25 6.80
C GLU A 57 -15.67 31.01 6.33
N SER A 58 -16.54 30.41 5.52
CA SER A 58 -17.70 31.10 4.94
C SER A 58 -18.96 31.16 5.82
N GLU A 59 -18.98 30.54 7.01
CA GLU A 59 -20.06 30.74 7.98
C GLU A 59 -19.58 31.57 9.18
N PHE A 60 -19.81 32.88 9.09
CA PHE A 60 -19.67 33.86 10.18
C PHE A 60 -20.50 33.41 11.41
N GLN A 61 -19.86 32.62 12.29
CA GLN A 61 -20.06 32.48 13.76
C GLN A 61 -19.67 31.06 14.22
N ILE A 62 -18.37 30.73 14.12
CA ILE A 62 -17.84 29.52 14.76
C ILE A 62 -17.55 29.87 16.22
N SER A 63 -18.60 29.84 17.05
CA SER A 63 -18.40 29.64 18.48
C SER A 63 -17.55 28.37 18.66
N LYS A 64 -16.58 28.34 19.58
CA LYS A 64 -15.73 27.15 19.85
C LYS A 64 -16.49 25.81 19.97
N ASN A 65 -17.79 25.87 20.25
CA ASN A 65 -18.70 24.74 20.36
C ASN A 65 -19.12 24.10 19.02
N SER A 66 -18.87 24.73 17.85
CA SER A 66 -19.33 24.19 16.57
C SER A 66 -18.37 23.20 15.92
N ILE A 67 -17.04 23.26 16.12
CA ILE A 67 -16.16 22.22 15.54
C ILE A 67 -16.34 20.89 16.29
N GLU A 68 -16.37 20.93 17.62
CA GLU A 68 -16.57 19.74 18.47
C GLU A 68 -17.88 19.01 18.18
N SER A 69 -18.94 19.71 17.75
CA SER A 69 -20.22 19.09 17.40
C SER A 69 -20.23 18.40 16.03
N HIS A 70 -19.26 18.69 15.15
CA HIS A 70 -19.18 18.10 13.80
C HIS A 70 -18.15 16.96 13.70
N ILE A 71 -17.15 16.92 14.60
CA ILE A 71 -16.18 15.81 14.70
C ILE A 71 -16.87 14.44 14.82
N PRO A 72 -17.96 14.25 15.61
CA PRO A 72 -18.65 12.96 15.70
C PRO A 72 -19.26 12.48 14.38
N ASN A 73 -19.54 13.39 13.46
CA ASN A 73 -20.11 13.07 12.16
C ASN A 73 -19.05 12.80 11.08
N LEU A 74 -17.77 13.02 11.37
CA LEU A 74 -16.67 12.74 10.46
C LEU A 74 -16.39 11.21 10.43
N ASP A 75 -16.45 10.58 9.26
CA ASP A 75 -16.04 9.18 9.07
C ASP A 75 -14.83 9.11 8.14
N ILE A 76 -13.66 8.91 8.72
CA ILE A 76 -12.38 8.81 8.00
C ILE A 76 -11.68 7.47 8.27
N LYS A 77 -12.41 6.44 8.71
CA LYS A 77 -11.82 5.13 9.04
C LYS A 77 -11.14 4.45 7.86
N LEU A 78 -11.59 4.75 6.64
CA LEU A 78 -11.02 4.20 5.39
C LEU A 78 -10.30 5.28 4.57
N LEU A 79 -9.80 6.33 5.22
CA LEU A 79 -9.08 7.44 4.58
C LEU A 79 -7.87 6.94 3.76
N ASP A 80 -7.11 5.98 4.29
CA ASP A 80 -5.98 5.36 3.60
C ASP A 80 -6.39 4.72 2.26
N ARG A 81 -7.51 3.99 2.26
CA ARG A 81 -8.09 3.37 1.06
C ARG A 81 -8.68 4.39 0.11
N TYR A 82 -9.32 5.43 0.63
CA TYR A 82 -9.84 6.53 -0.19
C TYR A 82 -8.70 7.23 -0.94
N ILE A 83 -7.66 7.66 -0.22
CA ILE A 83 -6.48 8.30 -0.81
C ILE A 83 -5.86 7.36 -1.85
N TYR A 84 -5.60 6.09 -1.49
CA TYR A 84 -5.06 5.11 -2.43
C TYR A 84 -5.91 4.99 -3.69
N LYS A 85 -7.24 4.91 -3.56
CA LYS A 85 -8.17 4.81 -4.68
C LYS A 85 -8.04 5.99 -5.64
N ILE A 86 -8.00 7.23 -5.11
CA ILE A 86 -7.91 8.43 -5.93
C ILE A 86 -6.55 8.56 -6.59
N LEU A 87 -5.44 8.34 -5.86
CA LEU A 87 -4.10 8.40 -6.45
C LEU A 87 -3.89 7.32 -7.53
N SER A 88 -4.53 6.15 -7.37
CA SER A 88 -4.44 5.03 -8.33
C SER A 88 -5.30 5.24 -9.59
N ASP A 89 -6.11 6.31 -9.66
CA ASP A 89 -6.92 6.57 -10.85
C ASP A 89 -6.02 6.85 -12.06
N LYS A 90 -6.29 6.14 -13.17
CA LYS A 90 -5.55 6.26 -14.42
C LYS A 90 -5.72 7.61 -15.09
N ALA A 91 -6.84 8.31 -14.82
CA ALA A 91 -7.07 9.66 -15.32
C ALA A 91 -6.31 10.73 -14.51
N GLY A 92 -5.82 10.37 -13.31
CA GLY A 92 -5.03 11.23 -12.43
C GLY A 92 -3.56 10.83 -12.43
N LEU A 93 -2.99 10.65 -11.24
CA LEU A 93 -1.57 10.33 -11.05
C LEU A 93 -1.18 8.91 -11.48
N ALA A 94 -2.16 8.02 -11.68
CA ALA A 94 -1.94 6.62 -12.02
C ALA A 94 -0.94 5.91 -11.09
N TYR A 95 -0.97 6.24 -9.80
CA TYR A 95 -0.08 5.70 -8.79
C TYR A 95 -0.20 4.18 -8.71
N SER A 96 0.95 3.51 -8.60
CA SER A 96 1.01 2.07 -8.38
C SER A 96 2.19 1.74 -7.47
N PRO A 97 1.98 1.09 -6.31
CA PRO A 97 3.09 0.74 -5.42
C PRO A 97 4.09 -0.21 -6.08
N TYR A 98 3.64 -0.99 -7.06
CA TYR A 98 4.43 -2.02 -7.73
C TYR A 98 5.57 -1.47 -8.60
N ILE A 99 5.58 -0.18 -8.92
CA ILE A 99 6.73 0.44 -9.62
C ILE A 99 7.97 0.50 -8.73
N TYR A 100 7.80 0.39 -7.40
CA TYR A 100 8.87 0.37 -6.41
C TYR A 100 9.30 -1.05 -6.00
N PHE A 101 8.73 -2.08 -6.63
CA PHE A 101 9.18 -3.45 -6.50
C PHE A 101 10.31 -3.72 -7.51
N PRO A 102 11.33 -4.56 -7.19
CA PRO A 102 12.41 -4.85 -8.13
C PRO A 102 11.88 -5.40 -9.46
N ASN A 103 12.48 -4.96 -10.57
CA ASN A 103 12.06 -5.37 -11.90
C ASN A 103 12.27 -6.87 -12.10
N TYR A 104 11.18 -7.61 -12.35
CA TYR A 104 11.21 -9.05 -12.49
C TYR A 104 10.12 -9.56 -13.44
N ASP A 105 10.46 -10.54 -14.27
CA ASP A 105 9.52 -11.17 -15.20
C ASP A 105 8.74 -12.31 -14.51
N PHE A 106 7.50 -12.01 -14.11
CA PHE A 106 6.59 -12.99 -13.50
C PHE A 106 5.84 -13.88 -14.50
N THR A 107 6.14 -13.84 -15.81
CA THR A 107 5.40 -14.61 -16.83
C THR A 107 5.48 -16.13 -16.64
N VAL A 108 6.42 -16.63 -15.81
CA VAL A 108 6.46 -18.03 -15.39
C VAL A 108 5.14 -18.50 -14.76
N PHE A 109 4.49 -17.63 -13.97
CA PHE A 109 3.23 -17.90 -13.27
C PHE A 109 2.01 -17.78 -14.18
N GLU A 110 2.08 -16.89 -15.18
CA GLU A 110 1.05 -16.75 -16.22
C GLU A 110 1.03 -17.97 -17.16
N LYS A 111 2.21 -18.38 -17.65
CA LYS A 111 2.36 -19.44 -18.66
C LYS A 111 2.35 -20.85 -18.08
N GLY A 112 2.17 -21.01 -16.76
CA GLY A 112 2.12 -22.31 -16.09
C GLY A 112 3.43 -23.10 -16.17
N ARG A 113 4.57 -22.42 -16.33
CA ARG A 113 5.89 -23.07 -16.32
C ARG A 113 6.25 -23.48 -14.89
N ARG A 114 7.19 -24.42 -14.75
CA ARG A 114 7.70 -24.81 -13.43
C ARG A 114 8.54 -23.65 -12.85
N PRO A 115 8.12 -23.02 -11.73
CA PRO A 115 8.91 -21.94 -11.14
C PRO A 115 10.15 -22.51 -10.44
N SER A 116 11.26 -21.82 -10.61
CA SER A 116 12.52 -22.02 -9.88
C SER A 116 12.42 -21.50 -8.45
N SER A 117 13.45 -21.75 -7.64
CA SER A 117 13.54 -21.18 -6.29
C SER A 117 13.53 -19.65 -6.33
N LEU A 118 14.22 -19.04 -7.29
CA LEU A 118 14.21 -17.57 -7.46
C LEU A 118 12.81 -17.05 -7.80
N ASP A 119 12.08 -17.72 -8.69
CA ASP A 119 10.70 -17.32 -9.04
C ASP A 119 9.80 -17.34 -7.80
N TRP A 120 9.93 -18.38 -6.96
CA TRP A 120 9.20 -18.48 -5.71
C TRP A 120 9.62 -17.42 -4.69
N SER A 121 10.91 -17.12 -4.58
CA SER A 121 11.44 -16.07 -3.70
C SER A 121 10.92 -14.69 -4.12
N MET A 122 10.95 -14.37 -5.42
CA MET A 122 10.42 -13.10 -5.94
C MET A 122 8.91 -13.00 -5.76
N PHE A 123 8.17 -14.08 -5.98
CA PHE A 123 6.72 -14.12 -5.75
C PHE A 123 6.37 -13.93 -4.28
N ALA A 124 7.11 -14.58 -3.37
CA ALA A 124 6.93 -14.43 -1.94
C ALA A 124 7.22 -13.00 -1.49
N SER A 125 8.36 -12.43 -1.90
CA SER A 125 8.73 -11.04 -1.60
C SER A 125 7.70 -10.05 -2.15
N LEU A 126 7.17 -10.27 -3.36
CA LEU A 126 6.10 -9.45 -3.92
C LEU A 126 4.82 -9.52 -3.08
N TYR A 127 4.43 -10.70 -2.60
CA TYR A 127 3.28 -10.84 -1.71
C TYR A 127 3.48 -10.06 -0.40
N VAL A 128 4.65 -10.21 0.21
CA VAL A 128 5.03 -9.48 1.44
C VAL A 128 4.98 -7.97 1.21
N PHE A 129 5.56 -7.51 0.11
CA PHE A 129 5.53 -6.11 -0.31
C PHE A 129 4.10 -5.60 -0.41
N SER A 130 3.23 -6.28 -1.17
CA SER A 130 1.81 -5.91 -1.30
C SER A 130 1.09 -5.84 0.04
N CYS A 131 1.36 -6.76 0.96
CA CYS A 131 0.73 -6.76 2.28
C CYS A 131 1.09 -5.52 3.11
N ASN A 132 2.27 -4.95 2.89
CA ASN A 132 2.76 -3.78 3.64
C ASN A 132 2.38 -2.45 3.00
N VAL A 133 2.37 -2.37 1.67
CA VAL A 133 2.18 -1.12 0.92
C VAL A 133 0.72 -0.81 0.59
N LEU A 134 -0.15 -1.83 0.57
CA LEU A 134 -1.58 -1.63 0.30
C LEU A 134 -2.35 -1.37 1.60
N PRO A 135 -3.36 -0.47 1.58
CA PRO A 135 -4.33 -0.31 2.67
C PRO A 135 -4.88 -1.63 3.18
N GLN A 136 -5.04 -1.75 4.51
CA GLN A 136 -5.53 -2.97 5.16
C GLN A 136 -6.95 -3.34 4.78
N SER A 137 -7.74 -2.45 4.18
CA SER A 137 -9.08 -2.77 3.70
C SER A 137 -9.11 -3.27 2.24
N ILE A 138 -7.98 -3.25 1.53
CA ILE A 138 -7.86 -3.75 0.14
C ILE A 138 -7.54 -5.25 0.12
N LYS A 139 -8.25 -6.03 -0.68
CA LYS A 139 -7.97 -7.45 -0.86
C LYS A 139 -6.68 -7.66 -1.68
N VAL A 140 -5.60 -8.03 -1.01
CA VAL A 140 -4.25 -8.18 -1.60
C VAL A 140 -4.25 -9.19 -2.75
N GLU A 141 -4.95 -10.31 -2.61
CA GLU A 141 -5.00 -11.36 -3.63
C GLU A 141 -5.56 -10.86 -4.97
N LEU A 142 -6.57 -9.98 -4.92
CA LEU A 142 -7.15 -9.40 -6.14
C LEU A 142 -6.18 -8.42 -6.80
N SER A 143 -5.53 -7.58 -6.00
CA SER A 143 -4.55 -6.61 -6.49
C SER A 143 -3.38 -7.32 -7.18
N LEU A 144 -2.83 -8.35 -6.54
CA LEU A 144 -1.72 -9.14 -7.06
C LEU A 144 -2.11 -9.97 -8.28
N ALA A 145 -3.28 -10.62 -8.26
CA ALA A 145 -3.77 -11.38 -9.42
C ALA A 145 -3.86 -10.48 -10.67
N LYS A 146 -4.34 -9.24 -10.51
CA LYS A 146 -4.38 -8.24 -11.59
C LYS A 146 -2.98 -7.83 -12.05
N PHE A 147 -2.06 -7.56 -11.13
CA PHE A 147 -0.68 -7.20 -11.46
C PHE A 147 0.05 -8.31 -12.21
N LEU A 148 -0.08 -9.55 -11.73
CA LEU A 148 0.53 -10.76 -12.30
C LEU A 148 -0.21 -11.30 -13.53
N ARG A 149 -1.38 -10.74 -13.88
CA ARG A 149 -2.24 -11.17 -14.99
C ARG A 149 -2.68 -12.64 -14.88
N ILE A 150 -2.98 -13.09 -13.67
CA ILE A 150 -3.50 -14.42 -13.36
C ILE A 150 -4.86 -14.35 -12.67
N SER A 151 -5.57 -15.47 -12.57
CA SER A 151 -6.81 -15.52 -11.78
C SER A 151 -6.53 -15.46 -10.28
N GLU A 152 -7.49 -14.95 -9.49
CA GLU A 152 -7.42 -14.96 -8.03
C GLU A 152 -7.26 -16.41 -7.49
N GLU A 153 -7.91 -17.37 -8.15
CA GLU A 153 -7.80 -18.78 -7.79
C GLU A 153 -6.38 -19.32 -7.99
N ASN A 154 -5.75 -19.00 -9.12
CA ASN A 154 -4.36 -19.38 -9.38
C ASN A 154 -3.41 -18.71 -8.38
N PHE A 155 -3.62 -17.43 -8.06
CA PHE A 155 -2.85 -16.75 -7.03
C PHE A 155 -2.92 -17.49 -5.68
N LYS A 156 -4.13 -17.85 -5.23
CA LYS A 156 -4.32 -18.65 -3.99
C LYS A 156 -3.66 -20.02 -4.05
N ARG A 157 -3.68 -20.68 -5.22
CA ARG A 157 -2.99 -21.96 -5.43
C ARG A 157 -1.47 -21.79 -5.35
N PHE A 158 -0.91 -20.73 -5.91
CA PHE A 158 0.52 -20.44 -5.83
C PHE A 158 0.96 -20.09 -4.42
N MET A 159 0.19 -19.29 -3.68
CA MET A 159 0.46 -19.01 -2.26
C MET A 159 0.59 -20.27 -1.41
N LYS A 160 -0.21 -21.31 -1.70
CA LYS A 160 -0.13 -22.61 -0.99
C LYS A 160 1.06 -23.48 -1.43
N LYS A 161 1.66 -23.18 -2.58
CA LYS A 161 2.75 -23.95 -3.20
C LYS A 161 4.13 -23.34 -2.94
N ILE A 162 4.20 -22.12 -2.39
CA ILE A 162 5.48 -21.51 -2.05
C ILE A 162 6.22 -22.46 -1.08
N PRO A 163 7.47 -22.84 -1.38
CA PRO A 163 8.24 -23.70 -0.48
C PRO A 163 8.45 -23.06 0.89
N GLN A 164 8.29 -23.84 1.97
CA GLN A 164 8.35 -23.36 3.35
C GLN A 164 9.75 -22.90 3.77
N GLU A 165 10.78 -23.43 3.11
CA GLU A 165 12.16 -23.00 3.25
C GLU A 165 12.41 -21.61 2.68
N LEU A 166 11.54 -21.11 1.78
CA LEU A 166 11.64 -19.77 1.18
C LEU A 166 10.70 -18.75 1.82
N PHE A 167 9.53 -19.19 2.28
CA PHE A 167 8.50 -18.31 2.81
C PHE A 167 7.77 -18.94 3.99
N ARG A 168 7.60 -18.15 5.05
CA ARG A 168 6.82 -18.52 6.22
C ARG A 168 5.70 -17.53 6.38
N LYS A 169 4.45 -18.00 6.29
CA LYS A 169 3.30 -17.15 6.56
C LYS A 169 3.27 -16.81 8.06
N SER A 170 3.32 -15.53 8.41
CA SER A 170 3.20 -15.08 9.81
C SER A 170 1.75 -15.22 10.28
N GLY A 171 1.57 -15.49 11.58
CA GLY A 171 0.32 -16.00 12.14
C GLY A 171 -0.50 -14.99 12.96
N HIS A 172 -1.63 -14.56 12.41
CA HIS A 172 -3.00 -14.62 12.96
C HIS A 172 -3.95 -14.59 11.73
N ILE A 173 -5.22 -14.97 11.87
CA ILE A 173 -6.19 -14.88 10.74
C ILE A 173 -6.31 -13.44 10.21
N ASP A 174 -6.04 -12.46 11.05
CA ASP A 174 -6.24 -11.04 10.79
C ASP A 174 -4.97 -10.28 10.34
N SER A 175 -3.78 -10.89 10.44
CA SER A 175 -2.54 -10.29 9.91
C SER A 175 -2.25 -10.82 8.49
N ARG A 176 -1.97 -9.89 7.57
CA ARG A 176 -1.56 -10.21 6.19
C ARG A 176 -0.05 -10.24 6.12
N GLY A 177 0.48 -11.12 5.27
CA GLY A 177 1.92 -11.17 4.98
C GLY A 177 2.57 -12.46 5.44
N GLY A 178 3.83 -12.35 5.83
CA GLY A 178 4.73 -13.46 6.16
C GLY A 178 6.17 -13.06 5.84
N ASP A 179 7.11 -13.89 6.25
CA ASP A 179 8.54 -13.64 6.19
C ASP A 179 9.16 -14.43 5.04
N ILE A 180 10.07 -13.79 4.29
CA ILE A 180 10.96 -14.52 3.37
C ILE A 180 12.17 -15.01 4.16
N SER A 181 12.69 -16.18 3.83
CA SER A 181 13.88 -16.72 4.49
C SER A 181 15.15 -16.02 4.01
N LEU A 182 16.25 -16.20 4.76
CA LEU A 182 17.58 -15.77 4.34
C LEU A 182 17.99 -16.40 3.00
N ASP A 183 17.60 -17.65 2.74
CA ASP A 183 17.88 -18.31 1.47
C ASP A 183 17.15 -17.62 0.31
N ALA A 184 15.88 -17.26 0.52
CA ALA A 184 15.13 -16.48 -0.46
C ALA A 184 15.75 -15.09 -0.67
N GLU A 185 16.17 -14.43 0.41
CA GLU A 185 16.84 -13.13 0.35
C GLU A 185 18.14 -13.20 -0.46
N ASN A 186 18.98 -14.21 -0.22
CA ASN A 186 20.24 -14.42 -0.92
C ASN A 186 20.04 -14.68 -2.41
N LEU A 187 19.03 -15.49 -2.77
CA LEU A 187 18.67 -15.73 -4.18
C LEU A 187 18.26 -14.43 -4.88
N ILE A 188 17.43 -13.62 -4.23
CA ILE A 188 16.99 -12.33 -4.77
C ILE A 188 18.18 -11.39 -4.93
N LYS A 189 19.02 -11.25 -3.90
CA LYS A 189 20.21 -10.41 -3.97
C LYS A 189 21.14 -10.83 -5.10
N GLN A 190 21.43 -12.13 -5.21
CA GLN A 190 22.27 -12.66 -6.27
C GLN A 190 21.71 -12.32 -7.67
N TYR A 191 20.39 -12.37 -7.84
CA TYR A 191 19.73 -11.96 -9.08
C TYR A 191 19.88 -10.46 -9.36
N LEU A 192 19.70 -9.62 -8.34
CA LEU A 192 19.75 -8.16 -8.49
C LEU A 192 21.15 -7.59 -8.75
N GLY A 193 22.21 -8.31 -8.36
CA GLY A 193 23.59 -7.87 -8.61
C GLY A 193 23.88 -6.49 -8.02
N GLU A 194 24.10 -5.49 -8.87
CA GLU A 194 24.38 -4.10 -8.44
C GLU A 194 23.16 -3.40 -7.81
N ASP A 195 21.95 -3.83 -8.13
CA ASP A 195 20.69 -3.26 -7.63
C ASP A 195 20.28 -3.81 -6.25
N GLN A 196 21.14 -4.61 -5.60
CA GLN A 196 20.89 -5.17 -4.27
C GLN A 196 20.57 -4.11 -3.22
N SER A 197 21.20 -2.95 -3.32
CA SER A 197 21.00 -1.84 -2.38
C SER A 197 19.55 -1.36 -2.33
N ALA A 198 18.85 -1.33 -3.48
CA ALA A 198 17.44 -0.96 -3.53
C ALA A 198 16.55 -1.97 -2.80
N PHE A 199 16.93 -3.25 -2.85
CA PHE A 199 16.24 -4.32 -2.13
C PHE A 199 16.55 -4.32 -0.63
N GLU A 200 17.78 -4.00 -0.24
CA GLU A 200 18.19 -3.92 1.16
C GLU A 200 17.60 -2.72 1.88
N ASN A 201 17.54 -1.58 1.20
CA ASN A 201 17.02 -0.34 1.77
C ASN A 201 15.49 -0.30 1.85
N ASN A 202 14.79 -1.16 1.09
CA ASN A 202 13.33 -1.18 1.10
C ASN A 202 12.80 -2.02 2.27
N PRO A 203 12.12 -1.39 3.26
CA PRO A 203 11.69 -2.06 4.48
C PRO A 203 10.49 -2.99 4.26
N PHE A 204 9.90 -3.02 3.06
CA PHE A 204 8.68 -3.76 2.77
C PHE A 204 8.91 -5.01 1.92
N LEU A 205 10.13 -5.26 1.43
CA LEU A 205 10.43 -6.42 0.58
C LEU A 205 10.74 -7.69 1.38
N LYS A 206 11.05 -7.53 2.67
CA LYS A 206 11.39 -8.59 3.62
C LYS A 206 10.48 -8.37 4.84
N PHE A 207 9.79 -9.39 5.32
CA PHE A 207 9.14 -9.29 6.62
C PHE A 207 9.99 -10.08 7.60
N TYR A 208 10.20 -9.51 8.79
CA TYR A 208 10.73 -10.18 9.96
C TYR A 208 9.88 -9.72 11.15
N SER A 209 8.97 -10.57 11.64
CA SER A 209 8.04 -10.22 12.73
C SER A 209 8.75 -9.94 14.06
N GLU A 210 8.52 -8.74 14.63
CA GLU A 210 8.69 -8.31 16.04
C GLU A 210 9.90 -8.84 16.84
N VAL A 211 11.13 -8.36 16.59
CA VAL A 211 12.17 -8.26 17.66
C VAL A 211 13.19 -7.13 17.45
N ASP A 212 13.45 -6.66 16.23
CA ASP A 212 14.64 -5.81 15.99
C ASP A 212 14.46 -4.29 16.20
N PHE A 213 13.35 -3.85 16.79
CA PHE A 213 13.14 -2.45 17.20
C PHE A 213 12.62 -2.31 18.64
N ALA A 214 13.08 -3.16 19.57
CA ALA A 214 12.90 -3.00 21.01
C ALA A 214 14.20 -2.57 21.69
#